data_AF-A0A938J5Y4-F1
#
_entry.id   AF-A0A938J5Y4-F1
#
_cell.length_a   1.000
_cell.length_b   1.000
_cell.length_c   1.000
_cell.angle_alpha   90.00
_cell.angle_beta   90.00
_cell.angle_gamma   90.00
#
_symmetry.space_group_name_H-M   'P 1'
#
loop_
_entity.id
_entity.type
_entity.pdbx_description
1 polymer ?
#
loop_
_entity_poly.entity_id
_entity_poly.type
_entity_poly.pdbx_seq_one_letter_code
_entity_poly.pdbx_strand_id
1 'polypeptide(L)'
;MAGPVRFLSPQEHAVLEAACERCIPATDAHPGARALGVADYIDGLLGAFLVDPPRIWAGGPFSGRHGGEPGFDTYLRLSSLEELAWRTRIEGSQGIPERERLGPVKGWQQEYRDGIAALGADYCDCDGEEQDRRLDALPGFKALCYEHACEGAYGAPEYGGNRGGAGWRAIGFPGDVAPRGYTDAEVSERP
;
A
#
# COMPACT_ATOMS: atom_id res chain seq x y z
N MET A 1 -14.51 -7.33 11.57
CA MET A 1 -13.21 -7.05 10.93
C MET A 1 -12.32 -6.37 11.96
N ALA A 2 -11.06 -6.79 12.09
CA ALA A 2 -10.08 -6.08 12.92
C ALA A 2 -9.97 -4.62 12.43
N GLY A 3 -9.89 -3.67 13.36
CA GLY A 3 -9.82 -2.24 13.05
C GLY A 3 -8.63 -1.87 12.15
N PRO A 4 -8.58 -0.62 11.66
CA PRO A 4 -7.46 -0.15 10.87
C PRO A 4 -6.17 -0.25 11.69
N VAL A 5 -5.16 -0.90 11.12
CA VAL A 5 -3.80 -0.94 11.68
C VAL A 5 -3.15 0.39 11.34
N ARG A 6 -2.70 1.13 12.36
CA ARG A 6 -2.08 2.44 12.20
C ARG A 6 -0.72 2.47 12.87
N PHE A 7 0.30 2.86 12.11
CA PHE A 7 1.66 3.11 12.58
C PHE A 7 1.91 4.62 12.78
N LEU A 8 1.35 5.44 11.91
CA LEU A 8 1.46 6.89 11.94
C LEU A 8 0.48 7.51 12.95
N SER A 9 0.87 8.64 13.53
CA SER A 9 -0.04 9.50 14.26
C SER A 9 -1.10 10.11 13.32
N PRO A 10 -2.25 10.58 13.84
CA PRO A 10 -3.26 11.24 13.01
C PRO A 10 -2.73 12.44 12.22
N GLN A 11 -1.78 13.19 12.78
CA GLN A 11 -1.16 14.33 12.11
C GLN A 11 -0.23 13.90 10.98
N GLU A 12 0.64 12.91 11.23
CA GLU A 12 1.53 12.36 10.19
C GLU A 12 0.73 11.73 9.04
N HIS A 13 -0.36 11.02 9.35
CA HIS A 13 -1.27 10.44 8.36
C HIS A 13 -1.93 11.53 7.49
N ALA A 14 -2.37 12.64 8.08
CA ALA A 14 -2.94 13.76 7.32
C ALA A 14 -1.93 14.40 6.34
N VAL A 15 -0.67 14.57 6.77
CA VAL A 15 0.40 15.06 5.90
C VAL A 15 0.68 14.07 4.76
N LEU A 16 0.74 12.78 5.07
CA LEU A 16 0.91 11.72 4.08
C LEU A 16 -0.24 11.72 3.05
N GLU A 17 -1.49 11.82 3.50
CA GLU A 17 -2.65 11.87 2.61
C GLU A 17 -2.58 13.07 1.66
N ALA A 18 -2.22 14.26 2.17
CA ALA A 18 -2.02 15.45 1.34
C ALA A 18 -0.89 15.24 0.32
N ALA A 19 0.22 14.62 0.73
CA ALA A 19 1.35 14.32 -0.17
C ALA A 19 0.96 13.33 -1.28
N CYS A 20 0.26 12.25 -0.94
CA CYS A 20 -0.22 11.26 -1.90
C CYS A 20 -1.24 11.86 -2.88
N GLU A 21 -2.07 12.82 -2.46
CA GLU A 21 -3.00 13.53 -3.36
C GLU A 21 -2.25 14.38 -4.39
N ARG A 22 -1.05 14.88 -4.08
CA ARG A 22 -0.18 15.52 -5.09
C ARG A 22 0.43 14.51 -6.06
N CYS A 23 0.72 13.29 -5.59
CA CYS A 23 1.24 12.21 -6.45
C CYS A 23 0.18 11.66 -7.43
N ILE A 24 -1.06 11.46 -6.95
CA ILE A 24 -2.18 10.96 -7.76
C ILE A 24 -3.41 11.85 -7.48
N PRO A 25 -3.53 12.99 -8.17
CA PRO A 25 -4.64 13.93 -7.94
C PRO A 25 -5.95 13.40 -8.50
N ALA A 26 -7.05 13.84 -7.89
CA ALA A 26 -8.38 13.65 -8.46
C ALA A 26 -8.52 14.39 -9.81
N THR A 27 -9.21 13.75 -10.75
CA THR A 27 -9.60 14.30 -12.06
C THR A 27 -11.03 13.83 -12.38
N ASP A 28 -11.61 14.32 -13.48
CA ASP A 28 -12.93 13.85 -13.94
C ASP A 28 -12.99 12.33 -14.19
N ALA A 29 -11.84 11.72 -14.53
CA ALA A 29 -11.74 10.29 -14.84
C ALA A 29 -11.14 9.45 -13.71
N HIS A 30 -10.50 10.07 -12.71
CA HIS A 30 -9.76 9.37 -11.67
C HIS A 30 -10.07 9.93 -10.27
N PRO A 31 -10.41 9.08 -9.29
CA PRO A 31 -10.89 9.55 -7.97
C PRO A 31 -9.83 10.24 -7.10
N GLY A 32 -8.54 10.04 -7.38
CA GLY A 32 -7.43 10.60 -6.60
C GLY A 32 -7.06 9.76 -5.39
N ALA A 33 -5.86 10.00 -4.84
CA ALA A 33 -5.26 9.19 -3.79
C ALA A 33 -6.07 9.21 -2.48
N ARG A 34 -6.59 10.38 -2.09
CA ARG A 34 -7.41 10.56 -0.88
C ARG A 34 -8.68 9.72 -0.96
N ALA A 35 -9.42 9.83 -2.06
CA ALA A 35 -10.67 9.08 -2.23
C ALA A 35 -10.42 7.56 -2.25
N LEU A 36 -9.28 7.14 -2.81
CA LEU A 36 -8.86 5.74 -2.87
C LEU A 36 -8.33 5.18 -1.54
N GLY A 37 -8.07 6.02 -0.53
CA GLY A 37 -7.50 5.55 0.75
C GLY A 37 -6.03 5.17 0.63
N VAL A 38 -5.26 5.79 -0.27
CA VAL A 38 -3.85 5.48 -0.47
C VAL A 38 -3.02 5.64 0.81
N ALA A 39 -3.27 6.69 1.60
CA ALA A 39 -2.58 6.87 2.88
C ALA A 39 -2.90 5.73 3.89
N ASP A 40 -4.10 5.18 3.85
CA ASP A 40 -4.49 4.03 4.69
C ASP A 40 -3.73 2.75 4.28
N TYR A 41 -3.51 2.54 2.97
CA TYR A 41 -2.65 1.46 2.47
C TYR A 41 -1.22 1.60 3.00
N ILE A 42 -0.62 2.78 2.83
CA ILE A 42 0.77 3.03 3.23
C ILE A 42 0.93 2.88 4.74
N ASP A 43 0.04 3.48 5.55
CA ASP A 43 0.08 3.35 7.00
C ASP A 43 -0.12 1.88 7.45
N GLY A 44 -0.99 1.14 6.76
CA GLY A 44 -1.18 -0.30 6.96
C GLY A 44 0.09 -1.11 6.64
N LEU A 45 0.80 -0.79 5.56
CA LEU A 45 2.07 -1.41 5.19
C LEU A 45 3.17 -1.12 6.21
N LEU A 46 3.29 0.14 6.64
CA LEU A 46 4.24 0.54 7.69
C LEU A 46 3.92 -0.15 9.02
N GLY A 47 2.65 -0.40 9.30
CA GLY A 47 2.15 -1.11 10.46
C GLY A 47 1.99 -2.62 10.28
N ALA A 48 2.47 -3.22 9.18
CA ALA A 48 2.10 -4.60 8.82
C ALA A 48 2.40 -5.64 9.91
N PHE A 49 3.43 -5.41 10.73
CA PHE A 49 3.85 -6.29 11.84
C PHE A 49 3.24 -5.94 13.21
N LEU A 50 2.28 -5.02 13.28
CA LEU A 50 1.50 -4.73 14.50
C LEU A 50 0.39 -5.77 14.76
N VAL A 51 0.21 -6.72 13.84
CA VAL A 51 -0.78 -7.80 13.93
C VAL A 51 -0.13 -9.14 13.54
N ASP A 52 -0.74 -10.25 13.96
CA ASP A 52 -0.31 -11.62 13.64
C ASP A 52 -1.51 -12.44 13.09
N PRO A 53 -1.40 -13.06 11.89
CA PRO A 53 -0.30 -12.97 10.93
C PRO A 53 -0.07 -11.55 10.40
N PRO A 54 1.18 -11.18 10.04
CA PRO A 54 1.47 -9.84 9.56
C PRO A 54 0.77 -9.59 8.21
N ARG A 55 0.34 -8.34 7.97
CA ARG A 55 -0.39 -7.98 6.75
C ARG A 55 0.52 -7.78 5.54
N ILE A 56 1.28 -8.82 5.19
CA ILE A 56 2.23 -8.84 4.08
C ILE A 56 1.65 -9.58 2.87
N TRP A 57 1.24 -10.83 3.06
CA TRP A 57 0.65 -11.65 1.99
C TRP A 57 -0.75 -12.09 2.36
N ALA A 58 -1.73 -11.67 1.57
CA ALA A 58 -3.05 -12.26 1.54
C ALA A 58 -2.97 -13.72 1.07
N GLY A 59 -3.87 -14.58 1.58
CA GLY A 59 -3.76 -16.02 1.48
C GLY A 59 -4.03 -16.59 0.11
N GLY A 60 -5.29 -16.54 -0.31
CA GLY A 60 -5.73 -17.15 -1.56
C GLY A 60 -5.52 -16.24 -2.77
N PRO A 61 -5.61 -16.77 -4.00
CA PRO A 61 -5.37 -16.03 -5.24
C PRO A 61 -6.51 -15.09 -5.64
N PHE A 62 -7.68 -15.17 -4.98
CA PHE A 62 -8.86 -14.38 -5.28
C PHE A 62 -9.50 -13.83 -4.01
N SER A 63 -10.13 -12.67 -4.14
CA SER A 63 -10.89 -11.98 -3.09
C SER A 63 -12.31 -12.53 -2.89
N GLY A 64 -12.78 -13.37 -3.82
CA GLY A 64 -14.15 -13.88 -3.83
C GLY A 64 -15.20 -12.86 -4.29
N ARG A 65 -14.78 -11.63 -4.66
CA ARG A 65 -15.71 -10.55 -5.06
C ARG A 65 -16.56 -10.87 -6.29
N HIS A 66 -16.03 -11.72 -7.17
CA HIS A 66 -16.69 -12.18 -8.39
C HIS A 66 -17.08 -13.66 -8.28
N GLY A 67 -17.27 -14.16 -7.05
CA GLY A 67 -17.48 -15.57 -6.74
C GLY A 67 -16.17 -16.31 -6.45
N GLY A 68 -16.29 -17.52 -5.90
CA GLY A 68 -15.16 -18.31 -5.39
C GLY A 68 -14.89 -18.07 -3.90
N GLU A 69 -13.90 -18.78 -3.37
CA GLU A 69 -13.49 -18.68 -1.96
C GLU A 69 -12.75 -17.34 -1.71
N PRO A 70 -13.13 -16.57 -0.66
CA PRO A 70 -12.59 -15.24 -0.40
C PRO A 70 -11.21 -15.28 0.27
N GLY A 71 -10.21 -15.87 -0.39
CA GLY A 71 -8.90 -16.11 0.21
C GLY A 71 -8.09 -14.88 0.61
N PHE A 72 -8.52 -13.66 0.25
CA PHE A 72 -7.87 -12.42 0.70
C PHE A 72 -8.30 -11.99 2.12
N ASP A 73 -9.26 -12.68 2.74
CA ASP A 73 -9.71 -12.38 4.11
C ASP A 73 -8.70 -12.81 5.19
N THR A 74 -7.76 -13.69 4.83
CA THR A 74 -6.80 -14.33 5.72
C THR A 74 -5.39 -14.03 5.24
N TYR A 75 -4.51 -13.65 6.16
CA TYR A 75 -3.09 -13.38 5.87
C TYR A 75 -2.23 -14.60 6.18
N LEU A 76 -1.18 -14.80 5.39
CA LEU A 76 -0.25 -15.91 5.53
C LEU A 76 0.76 -15.65 6.64
N ARG A 77 1.06 -16.69 7.42
CA ARG A 77 2.25 -16.70 8.27
C ARG A 77 3.49 -16.76 7.39
N LEU A 78 4.41 -15.85 7.62
CA LEU A 78 5.69 -15.81 6.92
C LEU A 78 6.64 -16.89 7.45
N SER A 79 7.51 -17.40 6.58
CA SER A 79 8.70 -18.11 7.03
C SER A 79 9.66 -17.16 7.75
N SER A 80 10.59 -17.70 8.55
CA SER A 80 11.56 -16.88 9.29
C SER A 80 12.42 -16.01 8.37
N LEU A 81 12.73 -16.48 7.16
CA LEU A 81 13.51 -15.71 6.20
C LEU A 81 12.69 -14.55 5.60
N GLU A 82 11.43 -14.80 5.25
CA GLU A 82 10.53 -13.77 4.74
C GLU A 82 10.25 -12.71 5.81
N GLU A 83 9.97 -13.13 7.05
CA GLU A 83 9.78 -12.20 8.16
C GLU A 83 11.03 -11.34 8.38
N LEU A 84 12.23 -11.95 8.40
CA LEU A 84 13.48 -11.21 8.54
C LEU A 84 13.64 -10.17 7.42
N ALA A 85 13.40 -10.56 6.17
CA ALA A 85 13.53 -9.67 5.01
C ALA A 85 12.51 -8.51 5.07
N TRP A 86 11.24 -8.81 5.34
CA TRP A 86 10.18 -7.81 5.38
C TRP A 86 10.32 -6.85 6.56
N ARG A 87 10.68 -7.35 7.74
CA ARG A 87 10.97 -6.46 8.87
C ARG A 87 12.19 -5.59 8.62
N THR A 88 13.24 -6.12 7.97
CA THR A 88 14.41 -5.30 7.57
C THR A 88 13.99 -4.15 6.65
N ARG A 89 13.09 -4.42 5.71
CA ARG A 89 12.59 -3.40 4.77
C ARG A 89 11.69 -2.36 5.45
N ILE A 90 10.77 -2.79 6.31
CA ILE A 90 9.78 -1.91 6.94
C ILE A 90 10.38 -1.18 8.16
N GLU A 91 10.94 -1.91 9.11
CA GLU A 91 11.43 -1.39 10.40
C GLU A 91 12.89 -0.92 10.33
N GLY A 92 13.63 -1.37 9.31
CA GLY A 92 15.07 -1.16 9.20
C GLY A 92 15.86 -2.22 9.97
N SER A 93 17.16 -1.98 10.07
CA SER A 93 18.06 -2.90 10.74
C SER A 93 18.07 -2.79 12.25
N GLN A 94 17.85 -1.59 12.80
CA GLN A 94 17.74 -1.33 14.24
C GLN A 94 18.93 -1.86 15.08
N GLY A 95 20.13 -1.99 14.50
CA GLY A 95 21.30 -2.58 15.17
C GLY A 95 21.24 -4.10 15.33
N ILE A 96 20.28 -4.78 14.69
CA ILE A 96 20.14 -6.24 14.72
C ILE A 96 21.17 -6.85 13.75
N PRO A 97 22.15 -7.64 14.22
CA PRO A 97 23.24 -8.15 13.39
C PRO A 97 22.77 -8.91 12.13
N GLU A 98 21.71 -9.69 12.25
CA GLU A 98 21.13 -10.48 11.15
C GLU A 98 20.63 -9.60 9.99
N ARG A 99 20.19 -8.37 10.30
CA ARG A 99 19.69 -7.36 9.36
C ARG A 99 20.79 -6.43 8.83
N GLU A 100 21.99 -6.48 9.42
CA GLU A 100 23.12 -5.59 9.08
C GLU A 100 24.29 -6.29 8.38
N ARG A 101 24.08 -7.52 7.89
CA ARG A 101 25.12 -8.28 7.18
C ARG A 101 25.73 -7.54 5.99
N LEU A 102 24.97 -6.63 5.36
CA LEU A 102 25.42 -5.77 4.26
C LEU A 102 25.56 -4.29 4.66
N GLY A 103 25.54 -4.00 5.96
CA GLY A 103 25.51 -2.66 6.54
C GLY A 103 24.13 -2.27 7.09
N PRO A 104 24.05 -1.16 7.85
CA PRO A 104 22.78 -0.67 8.40
C PRO A 104 21.77 -0.32 7.31
N VAL A 105 20.50 -0.65 7.55
CA VAL A 105 19.40 -0.41 6.63
C VAL A 105 18.42 0.56 7.27
N LYS A 106 18.18 1.69 6.60
CA LYS A 106 17.07 2.58 6.92
C LYS A 106 15.79 1.94 6.42
N GLY A 107 14.85 1.67 7.32
CA GLY A 107 13.56 1.09 6.96
C GLY A 107 12.56 2.15 6.51
N TRP A 108 11.54 1.71 5.78
CA TRP A 108 10.45 2.59 5.33
C TRP A 108 9.77 3.37 6.46
N GLN A 109 9.62 2.77 7.65
CA GLN A 109 9.09 3.48 8.83
C GLN A 109 9.87 4.76 9.13
N GLN A 110 11.20 4.71 9.05
CA GLN A 110 12.04 5.88 9.28
C GLN A 110 12.05 6.82 8.07
N GLU A 111 12.07 6.28 6.84
CA GLU A 111 11.98 7.12 5.64
C GLU A 111 10.69 7.96 5.60
N TYR A 112 9.56 7.37 5.96
CA TYR A 112 8.28 8.08 6.01
C TYR A 112 8.24 9.12 7.12
N ARG A 113 8.71 8.81 8.34
CA ARG A 113 8.75 9.80 9.43
C ARG A 113 9.66 10.98 9.09
N ASP A 114 10.85 10.70 8.56
CA ASP A 114 11.79 11.75 8.18
C ASP A 114 11.25 12.61 7.03
N GLY A 115 10.63 11.99 6.02
CA GLY A 115 10.01 12.69 4.89
C GLY A 115 8.82 13.56 5.30
N ILE A 116 7.90 13.03 6.11
CA ILE A 116 6.76 13.75 6.66
C ILE A 116 7.22 14.93 7.53
N ALA A 117 8.23 14.71 8.40
CA ALA A 117 8.79 15.79 9.20
C ALA A 117 9.42 16.89 8.33
N ALA A 118 10.11 16.51 7.25
CA ALA A 118 10.74 17.45 6.32
C ALA A 118 9.75 18.26 5.47
N LEU A 119 8.54 17.74 5.22
CA LEU A 119 7.46 18.50 4.57
C LEU A 119 6.94 19.66 5.45
N GLY A 120 7.09 19.55 6.77
CA GLY A 120 6.66 20.54 7.75
C GLY A 120 5.25 20.31 8.28
N ALA A 121 5.02 20.73 9.54
CA ALA A 121 3.74 20.55 10.22
C ALA A 121 2.58 21.34 9.60
N ASP A 122 2.89 22.42 8.88
CA ASP A 122 1.98 23.32 8.16
C ASP A 122 1.70 22.85 6.72
N TYR A 123 2.25 21.71 6.29
CA TYR A 123 2.12 21.22 4.91
C TYR A 123 0.66 21.11 4.44
N CYS A 124 -0.24 20.66 5.33
CA CYS A 124 -1.68 20.55 5.03
C CYS A 124 -2.37 21.90 4.84
N ASP A 125 -1.79 22.98 5.37
CA ASP A 125 -2.34 24.34 5.29
C ASP A 125 -1.80 25.11 4.07
N CYS A 126 -0.78 24.57 3.40
CA CYS A 126 -0.20 25.14 2.19
C CYS A 126 -1.13 24.96 0.98
N ASP A 127 -1.01 25.87 0.00
CA ASP A 127 -1.64 25.67 -1.30
C ASP A 127 -0.94 24.57 -2.11
N GLY A 128 -1.56 24.18 -3.23
CA GLY A 128 -1.06 23.07 -4.05
C GLY A 128 0.30 23.33 -4.72
N GLU A 129 0.67 24.58 -4.98
CA GLU A 129 1.96 24.93 -5.58
C GLU A 129 3.08 24.82 -4.55
N GLU A 130 2.83 25.31 -3.33
CA GLU A 130 3.77 25.19 -2.21
C GLU A 130 3.93 23.73 -1.77
N GLN A 131 2.84 22.94 -1.76
CA GLN A 131 2.91 21.51 -1.50
C GLN A 131 3.80 20.78 -2.53
N ASP A 132 3.62 21.06 -3.82
CA ASP A 132 4.46 20.49 -4.88
C ASP A 132 5.92 20.89 -4.73
N ARG A 133 6.19 22.17 -4.47
CA ARG A 133 7.54 22.69 -4.27
C ARG A 133 8.27 21.98 -3.12
N ARG A 134 7.58 21.74 -1.99
CA ARG A 134 8.13 21.04 -0.83
C ARG A 134 8.37 19.55 -1.12
N LEU A 135 7.48 18.89 -1.83
CA LEU A 135 7.69 17.50 -2.28
C LEU A 135 8.86 17.39 -3.26
N ASP A 136 8.98 18.32 -4.21
CA ASP A 136 10.07 18.35 -5.19
C ASP A 136 11.44 18.57 -4.54
N ALA A 137 11.48 19.25 -3.39
CA ALA A 137 12.69 19.40 -2.58
C ALA A 137 13.12 18.09 -1.89
N LEU A 138 12.29 17.05 -1.90
CA LEU A 138 12.53 15.75 -1.26
C LEU A 138 12.42 14.60 -2.29
N PRO A 139 13.27 14.55 -3.34
CA PRO A 139 13.08 13.66 -4.49
C PRO A 139 13.03 12.17 -4.12
N GLY A 140 13.83 11.72 -3.15
CA GLY A 140 13.81 10.33 -2.68
C GLY A 140 12.49 9.97 -1.98
N PHE A 141 12.00 10.84 -1.10
CA PHE A 141 10.73 10.65 -0.40
C PHE A 141 9.54 10.75 -1.37
N LYS A 142 9.58 11.70 -2.32
CA LYS A 142 8.56 11.83 -3.38
C LYS A 142 8.48 10.57 -4.24
N ALA A 143 9.64 10.01 -4.62
CA ALA A 143 9.69 8.77 -5.39
C ALA A 143 9.08 7.59 -4.60
N LEU A 144 9.45 7.44 -3.33
CA LEU A 144 8.89 6.41 -2.44
C LEU A 144 7.37 6.57 -2.26
N CYS A 145 6.90 7.80 -2.04
CA CYS A 145 5.47 8.09 -1.93
C CYS A 145 4.73 7.75 -3.21
N TYR A 146 5.28 8.08 -4.38
CA TYR A 146 4.67 7.79 -5.67
C TYR A 146 4.59 6.28 -5.95
N GLU A 147 5.65 5.53 -5.63
CA GLU A 147 5.68 4.07 -5.75
C GLU A 147 4.57 3.43 -4.93
N HIS A 148 4.54 3.69 -3.62
CA HIS A 148 3.50 3.14 -2.76
C HIS A 148 2.11 3.75 -3.04
N ALA A 149 2.03 4.95 -3.61
CA ALA A 149 0.75 5.51 -4.04
C ALA A 149 0.18 4.75 -5.22
N CYS A 150 1.01 4.34 -6.18
CA CYS A 150 0.58 3.46 -7.27
C CYS A 150 0.11 2.10 -6.73
N GLU A 151 0.87 1.51 -5.81
CA GLU A 151 0.49 0.25 -5.16
C GLU A 151 -0.83 0.38 -4.38
N GLY A 152 -1.01 1.46 -3.63
CA GLY A 152 -2.23 1.73 -2.89
C GLY A 152 -3.43 2.05 -3.78
N ALA A 153 -3.22 2.74 -4.90
CA ALA A 153 -4.31 3.14 -5.79
C ALA A 153 -4.82 1.99 -6.65
N TYR A 154 -3.93 1.10 -7.08
CA TYR A 154 -4.20 0.05 -8.07
C TYR A 154 -3.98 -1.37 -7.55
N GLY A 155 -3.58 -1.53 -6.29
CA GLY A 155 -3.51 -2.81 -5.60
C GLY A 155 -4.88 -3.32 -5.16
N ALA A 156 -4.89 -4.48 -4.51
CA ALA A 156 -6.11 -5.08 -4.00
C ALA A 156 -6.66 -4.29 -2.79
N PRO A 157 -7.97 -3.98 -2.75
CA PRO A 157 -8.55 -3.16 -1.68
C PRO A 157 -8.36 -3.70 -0.26
N GLU A 158 -8.12 -5.01 -0.12
CA GLU A 158 -7.95 -5.71 1.15
C GLU A 158 -6.68 -5.28 1.91
N TYR A 159 -5.73 -4.63 1.23
CA TYR A 159 -4.56 -3.99 1.85
C TYR A 159 -4.83 -2.56 2.34
N GLY A 160 -6.05 -2.02 2.17
CA GLY A 160 -6.48 -0.72 2.71
C GLY A 160 -6.56 0.42 1.70
N GLY A 161 -5.98 0.24 0.51
CA GLY A 161 -6.07 1.17 -0.62
C GLY A 161 -7.22 0.87 -1.57
N ASN A 162 -7.18 1.46 -2.75
CA ASN A 162 -8.10 1.23 -3.87
C ASN A 162 -9.56 1.09 -3.43
N ARG A 163 -10.03 2.01 -2.59
CA ARG A 163 -11.30 1.85 -1.86
C ARG A 163 -12.45 1.50 -2.80
N GLY A 164 -13.06 0.34 -2.54
CA GLY A 164 -14.16 -0.19 -3.34
C GLY A 164 -13.77 -0.52 -4.79
N GLY A 165 -12.50 -0.73 -5.12
CA GLY A 165 -12.00 -0.98 -6.48
C GLY A 165 -12.11 0.21 -7.43
N ALA A 166 -12.14 1.44 -6.91
CA ALA A 166 -12.37 2.63 -7.73
C ALA A 166 -11.20 2.97 -8.66
N GLY A 167 -9.95 2.69 -8.24
CA GLY A 167 -8.77 2.85 -9.09
C GLY A 167 -8.79 1.86 -10.25
N TRP A 168 -9.19 0.62 -9.98
CA TRP A 168 -9.42 -0.39 -11.03
C TRP A 168 -10.48 0.05 -12.05
N ARG A 169 -11.63 0.56 -11.58
CA ARG A 169 -12.65 1.10 -12.49
C ARG A 169 -12.12 2.25 -13.34
N ALA A 170 -11.32 3.14 -12.76
CA ALA A 170 -10.75 4.28 -13.49
C ALA A 170 -9.84 3.85 -14.64
N ILE A 171 -9.14 2.71 -14.51
CA ILE A 171 -8.26 2.15 -15.55
C ILE A 171 -8.91 1.04 -16.39
N GLY A 172 -10.21 0.76 -16.18
CA GLY A 172 -10.93 -0.30 -16.89
C GLY A 172 -10.55 -1.73 -16.49
N PHE A 173 -9.91 -1.93 -15.33
CA PHE A 173 -9.61 -3.26 -14.80
C PHE A 173 -10.84 -3.82 -14.04
N PRO A 174 -11.32 -5.03 -14.36
CA PRO A 174 -12.51 -5.59 -13.72
C PRO A 174 -12.26 -6.12 -12.29
N GLY A 175 -11.00 -6.21 -11.86
CA GLY A 175 -10.60 -6.85 -10.61
C GLY A 175 -10.21 -8.31 -10.80
N ASP A 176 -9.90 -8.98 -9.70
CA ASP A 176 -9.55 -10.40 -9.68
C ASP A 176 -10.79 -11.27 -9.98
N VAL A 177 -10.70 -12.11 -11.01
CA VAL A 177 -11.77 -13.04 -11.38
C VAL A 177 -11.23 -14.45 -11.24
N ALA A 178 -11.90 -15.29 -10.45
CA ALA A 178 -11.66 -16.72 -10.47
C ALA A 178 -12.11 -17.27 -11.83
N PRO A 179 -11.20 -17.78 -12.69
CA PRO A 179 -11.61 -18.37 -13.96
C PRO A 179 -12.50 -19.59 -13.65
N ARG A 180 -13.62 -19.72 -14.37
CA ARG A 180 -14.57 -20.84 -14.16
C ARG A 180 -14.02 -22.21 -14.58
N GLY A 181 -12.75 -22.26 -14.97
CA GLY A 181 -12.15 -23.37 -15.74
C GLY A 181 -12.82 -23.50 -17.12
N TYR A 182 -12.31 -24.42 -17.91
CA TYR A 182 -13.09 -25.01 -18.99
C TYR A 182 -13.75 -26.27 -18.43
N THR A 183 -15.03 -26.44 -18.69
CA THR A 183 -15.68 -27.73 -18.48
C THR A 183 -15.05 -28.77 -19.41
N ASP A 184 -15.14 -30.05 -19.03
CA ASP A 184 -14.65 -31.15 -19.87
C ASP A 184 -15.25 -31.10 -21.29
N ALA A 185 -16.51 -30.68 -21.41
CA ALA A 185 -17.18 -30.48 -22.69
C ALA A 185 -16.53 -29.38 -23.56
N GLU A 186 -16.14 -28.25 -22.96
CA GLU A 186 -15.50 -27.13 -23.67
C GLU A 186 -14.06 -27.45 -24.11
N VAL A 187 -13.39 -28.41 -23.47
CA VAL A 187 -12.04 -28.85 -23.84
C VAL A 187 -12.08 -30.00 -24.85
N SER A 188 -13.00 -30.95 -24.65
CA SER A 188 -13.07 -32.19 -25.42
C SER A 188 -13.80 -32.02 -26.76
N GLU A 189 -14.65 -31.02 -26.91
CA GLU A 189 -15.29 -30.68 -28.18
C GLU A 189 -14.61 -29.48 -28.85
N ARG A 190 -13.53 -29.72 -29.60
CA ARG A 190 -13.09 -28.77 -30.65
C ARG A 190 -13.79 -29.14 -31.97
N PRO A 191 -14.20 -28.13 -32.78
CA PRO A 191 -14.89 -28.33 -34.05
C PRO A 191 -14.06 -29.09 -35.10
#